data_AF-A0A0U4C4W3-F1
#
_entry.id   AF-A0A0U4C4W3-F1
#
_cell.length_a   1.000
_cell.length_b   1.000
_cell.length_c   1.000
_cell.angle_alpha   90.00
_cell.angle_beta   90.00
_cell.angle_gamma   90.00
#
_symmetry.space_group_name_H-M   'P 1'
#
loop_
_entity.id
_entity.type
_entity.pdbx_description
1 polymer ?
#
loop_
_entity_poly.entity_id
_entity_poly.type
_entity_poly.pdbx_seq_one_letter_code
_entity_poly.pdbx_strand_id
1 'polypeptide(L)'
;MKHETIRTLGQLRASGYKPRSVKAELRENLIEKLRNKEEVFPGIFGYDETVIPDLQRAILAGHHINLLGLRGQAKTRIARLLINLLDEWMPVVAGSELNDDPLQPLSVFAKNLIAEKGEDTPVDWMHRDSRYTEKLATPDVSVADLIGDADPIKAATLKLPYSDERVIHFGLIPRAHRGIFVINELPDLQARIQVSLFNILQEGDIQIRGFKVRLPLDIQFVFTANPEDYTNRGSIVTPLKDRIDAQIITHYPKTIEIGKRITKQEARIKDEQKGMVTSNEIVHDLVEQVAVEARGSEFVDAKSGVSARLTISAYEQVIAGAERRALLNGEKNTYVRVGDFISAVPAITGKVELVYEGEQEGAGIVAEKLMGKAVRTLFLQYFPDPDKSKKLKNRPSPYKTVQEWFGNGHTLDLLHDASTADYRKALDQVPGLRDIVTELHPNETPEHTYFLMEFLLHGLAEHSLISRNRLTSGAQFKDLLSSMFTMPTFGDDDDEDEDEKPRRRR
;
A
#
# COMPACT_ATOMS: atom_id res chain seq x y z
N MET A 1 -4.60 20.58 29.27
CA MET A 1 -4.45 21.97 29.76
C MET A 1 -5.46 22.87 29.08
N LYS A 2 -5.87 24.00 29.70
CA LYS A 2 -6.84 24.95 29.10
C LYS A 2 -6.13 25.90 28.12
N HIS A 3 -5.80 25.41 26.93
CA HIS A 3 -5.06 26.15 25.90
C HIS A 3 -5.73 27.48 25.51
N GLU A 4 -7.06 27.58 25.59
CA GLU A 4 -7.81 28.79 25.27
C GLU A 4 -7.54 29.96 26.23
N THR A 5 -7.22 29.65 27.49
CA THR A 5 -7.10 30.63 28.59
C THR A 5 -5.66 31.02 28.94
N ILE A 6 -4.68 30.18 28.61
CA ILE A 6 -3.27 30.42 28.90
C ILE A 6 -2.64 31.08 27.66
N ARG A 7 -2.37 32.37 27.76
CA ARG A 7 -1.86 33.21 26.65
C ARG A 7 -0.50 33.83 26.94
N THR A 8 -0.01 33.73 28.17
CA THR A 8 1.29 34.30 28.57
C THR A 8 2.17 33.31 29.32
N LEU A 9 3.47 33.60 29.33
CA LEU A 9 4.47 32.80 30.04
C LEU A 9 4.16 32.66 31.54
N GLY A 10 3.71 33.73 32.19
CA GLY A 10 3.38 33.68 33.61
C GLY A 10 2.14 32.85 33.92
N GLN A 11 1.14 32.87 33.05
CA GLN A 11 0.00 31.97 33.15
C GLN A 11 0.41 30.50 32.95
N LEU A 12 1.31 30.23 32.01
CA LEU A 12 1.84 28.89 31.75
C LEU A 12 2.65 28.35 32.94
N ARG A 13 3.48 29.21 33.55
CA ARG A 13 4.24 28.86 34.77
C ARG A 13 3.30 28.59 35.94
N ALA A 14 2.27 29.42 36.12
CA ALA A 14 1.25 29.25 37.16
C ALA A 14 0.40 27.98 36.96
N SER A 15 0.21 27.50 35.72
CA SER A 15 -0.49 26.24 35.47
C SER A 15 0.31 25.00 35.83
N GLY A 16 1.57 25.16 36.25
CA GLY A 16 2.47 24.06 36.61
C GLY A 16 3.05 23.32 35.40
N TYR A 17 3.06 23.95 34.21
CA TYR A 17 3.65 23.37 33.02
C TYR A 17 5.13 23.03 33.26
N LYS A 18 5.54 21.84 32.81
CA LYS A 18 6.94 21.40 32.83
C LYS A 18 7.32 20.95 31.42
N PRO A 19 8.41 21.50 30.85
CA PRO A 19 8.94 21.01 29.59
C PRO A 19 9.31 19.54 29.71
N ARG A 20 8.99 18.77 28.67
CA ARG A 20 9.40 17.38 28.50
C ARG A 20 9.81 17.17 27.05
N SER A 21 10.70 16.21 26.83
CA SER A 21 11.10 15.84 25.48
C SER A 21 9.98 15.11 24.74
N VAL A 22 9.98 15.16 23.41
CA VAL A 22 9.05 14.40 22.55
C VAL A 22 9.11 12.92 22.88
N LYS A 23 10.32 12.39 23.12
CA LYS A 23 10.50 10.98 23.50
C LYS A 23 9.84 10.66 24.85
N ALA A 24 9.93 11.54 25.83
CA ALA A 24 9.28 11.36 27.13
C ALA A 24 7.75 11.45 26.99
N GLU A 25 7.25 12.42 26.22
CA GLU A 25 5.82 12.57 25.89
C GLU A 25 5.25 11.31 25.22
N LEU A 26 5.89 10.84 24.15
CA LEU A 26 5.49 9.61 23.44
C LEU A 26 5.46 8.40 24.38
N ARG A 27 6.47 8.26 25.24
CA ARG A 27 6.57 7.17 26.21
C ARG A 27 5.46 7.22 27.25
N GLU A 28 5.21 8.38 27.86
CA GLU A 28 4.21 8.56 28.91
C GLU A 28 2.79 8.31 28.37
N ASN A 29 2.46 8.88 27.22
CA ASN A 29 1.16 8.72 26.58
C ASN A 29 0.95 7.27 26.09
N LEU A 30 2.02 6.59 25.62
CA LEU A 30 1.96 5.16 25.30
C LEU A 30 1.68 4.32 26.55
N ILE A 31 2.35 4.59 27.68
CA ILE A 31 2.13 3.86 28.94
C ILE A 31 0.68 3.97 29.39
N GLU A 32 0.09 5.17 29.30
CA GLU A 32 -1.32 5.39 29.62
C GLU A 32 -2.24 4.54 28.74
N LYS A 33 -2.07 4.61 27.42
CA LYS A 33 -2.85 3.80 26.47
C LYS A 33 -2.74 2.30 26.75
N LEU A 34 -1.53 1.81 27.02
CA LEU A 34 -1.30 0.39 27.33
C LEU A 34 -2.00 -0.04 28.63
N ARG A 35 -1.97 0.80 29.67
CA ARG A 35 -2.67 0.54 30.94
C ARG A 35 -4.18 0.50 30.76
N ASN A 36 -4.71 1.37 29.91
CA ASN A 36 -6.13 1.46 29.59
C ASN A 36 -6.60 0.43 28.56
N LYS A 37 -5.68 -0.37 27.99
CA LYS A 37 -5.95 -1.31 26.89
C LYS A 37 -6.56 -0.64 25.65
N GLU A 38 -6.15 0.60 25.38
CA GLU A 38 -6.55 1.33 24.19
C GLU A 38 -5.73 0.89 22.97
N GLU A 39 -6.37 0.90 21.81
CA GLU A 39 -5.68 0.68 20.54
C GLU A 39 -4.75 1.87 20.23
N VAL A 40 -3.47 1.57 19.99
CA VAL A 40 -2.43 2.60 19.75
C VAL A 40 -2.34 2.96 18.27
N PHE A 41 -2.49 1.97 17.39
CA PHE A 41 -2.29 2.10 15.95
C PHE A 41 -3.55 1.67 15.19
N PRO A 42 -4.65 2.45 15.29
CA PRO A 42 -5.93 2.06 14.70
C PRO A 42 -5.84 1.88 13.18
N GLY A 43 -6.48 0.82 12.69
CA GLY A 43 -6.54 0.49 11.26
C GLY A 43 -5.23 -0.07 10.69
N ILE A 44 -4.31 -0.52 11.55
CA ILE A 44 -3.16 -1.35 11.18
C ILE A 44 -3.50 -2.80 11.50
N PHE A 45 -3.54 -3.67 10.49
CA PHE A 45 -3.94 -5.07 10.66
C PHE A 45 -2.78 -6.04 10.45
N GLY A 46 -2.72 -7.09 11.27
CA GLY A 46 -1.79 -8.21 11.10
C GLY A 46 -0.39 -8.00 11.67
N TYR A 47 -0.21 -6.94 12.47
CA TYR A 47 1.04 -6.56 13.12
C TYR A 47 1.00 -6.68 14.64
N ASP A 48 -0.11 -7.15 15.20
CA ASP A 48 -0.39 -7.24 16.64
C ASP A 48 0.66 -8.05 17.41
N GLU A 49 1.21 -9.10 16.78
CA GLU A 49 2.20 -10.00 17.37
C GLU A 49 3.64 -9.75 16.91
N THR A 50 3.85 -8.80 15.98
CA THR A 50 5.15 -8.58 15.32
C THR A 50 5.59 -7.11 15.43
N VAL A 51 5.17 -6.28 14.48
CA VAL A 51 5.65 -4.91 14.30
C VAL A 51 5.17 -3.99 15.42
N ILE A 52 3.92 -4.10 15.87
CA ILE A 52 3.36 -3.23 16.91
C ILE A 52 4.09 -3.42 18.25
N PRO A 53 4.30 -4.66 18.76
CA PRO A 53 5.09 -4.86 19.97
C PRO A 53 6.53 -4.32 19.89
N ASP A 54 7.21 -4.47 18.74
CA ASP A 54 8.55 -3.91 18.55
C ASP A 54 8.53 -2.38 18.57
N LEU A 55 7.52 -1.78 17.96
CA LEU A 55 7.33 -0.33 17.96
C LEU A 55 7.07 0.22 19.36
N GLN A 56 6.22 -0.47 20.12
CA GLN A 56 5.97 -0.14 21.52
C GLN A 56 7.26 -0.22 22.35
N ARG A 57 8.05 -1.28 22.19
CA ARG A 57 9.36 -1.42 22.87
C ARG A 57 10.31 -0.29 22.50
N ALA A 58 10.38 0.09 21.22
CA ALA A 58 11.22 1.18 20.74
C ALA A 58 10.83 2.53 21.35
N ILE A 59 9.53 2.84 21.38
CA ILE A 59 9.01 4.08 22.00
C ILE A 59 9.31 4.09 23.50
N LEU A 60 9.07 2.98 24.18
CA LEU A 60 9.39 2.85 25.60
C LEU A 60 10.90 3.03 25.83
N ALA A 61 11.77 2.53 24.96
CA ALA A 61 13.21 2.73 25.09
C ALA A 61 13.68 4.15 24.74
N GLY A 62 12.82 5.01 24.18
CA GLY A 62 13.20 6.35 23.71
C GLY A 62 14.07 6.30 22.44
N HIS A 63 13.91 5.26 21.64
CA HIS A 63 14.74 5.00 20.46
C HIS A 63 14.26 5.78 19.24
N HIS A 64 15.19 6.13 18.36
CA HIS A 64 14.83 6.44 16.97
C HIS A 64 14.41 5.16 16.25
N ILE A 65 13.41 5.27 15.39
CA ILE A 65 12.75 4.12 14.78
C ILE A 65 13.12 4.03 13.31
N ASN A 66 13.47 2.84 12.84
CA ASN A 66 13.59 2.55 11.43
C ASN A 66 12.70 1.38 11.03
N LEU A 67 11.75 1.66 10.14
CA LEU A 67 10.81 0.71 9.59
C LEU A 67 11.41 0.13 8.29
N LEU A 68 11.82 -1.12 8.36
CA LEU A 68 12.38 -1.87 7.24
C LEU A 68 11.30 -2.73 6.60
N GLY A 69 11.10 -2.63 5.30
CA GLY A 69 10.22 -3.52 4.56
C GLY A 69 9.94 -3.04 3.16
N LEU A 70 9.25 -3.86 2.38
CA LEU A 70 8.97 -3.55 0.98
C LEU A 70 7.86 -2.49 0.85
N ARG A 71 7.56 -2.12 -0.40
CA ARG A 71 6.52 -1.13 -0.72
C ARG A 71 5.14 -1.62 -0.28
N GLY A 72 4.33 -0.72 0.27
CA GLY A 72 2.95 -1.03 0.68
C GLY A 72 2.80 -1.89 1.95
N GLN A 73 3.82 -1.95 2.82
CA GLN A 73 3.77 -2.60 4.15
C GLN A 73 3.45 -1.61 5.29
N ALA A 74 2.56 -0.65 5.03
CA ALA A 74 2.07 0.34 6.01
C ALA A 74 3.11 1.21 6.75
N LYS A 75 4.40 1.21 6.37
CA LYS A 75 5.49 1.97 7.05
C LYS A 75 5.14 3.44 7.30
N THR A 76 4.79 4.18 6.25
CA THR A 76 4.43 5.61 6.35
C THR A 76 3.16 5.83 7.17
N ARG A 77 2.20 4.91 7.10
CA ARG A 77 0.96 5.00 7.89
C ARG A 77 1.25 4.86 9.38
N ILE A 78 2.08 3.88 9.76
CA ILE A 78 2.55 3.70 11.13
C ILE A 78 3.26 4.97 11.62
N ALA A 79 4.16 5.53 10.80
CA ALA A 79 4.89 6.75 11.16
C ALA A 79 3.94 7.93 11.42
N ARG A 80 2.88 8.10 10.61
CA ARG A 80 1.85 9.12 10.83
C ARG A 80 1.04 8.90 12.10
N LEU A 81 0.70 7.65 12.42
CA LEU A 81 -0.10 7.34 13.61
C LEU A 81 0.62 7.62 14.94
N LEU A 82 1.96 7.73 14.94
CA LEU A 82 2.72 8.13 16.13
C LEU A 82 2.32 9.52 16.65
N ILE A 83 1.76 10.38 15.79
CA ILE A 83 1.23 11.69 16.18
C ILE A 83 0.13 11.59 17.24
N ASN A 84 -0.63 10.48 17.25
CA ASN A 84 -1.70 10.23 18.21
C ASN A 84 -1.18 9.92 19.62
N LEU A 85 0.12 9.71 19.77
CA LEU A 85 0.81 9.61 21.05
C LEU A 85 1.37 10.95 21.55
N LEU A 86 1.24 12.02 20.76
CA LEU A 86 1.53 13.39 21.22
C LEU A 86 0.30 13.99 21.90
N ASP A 87 0.55 14.89 22.84
CA ASP A 87 -0.48 15.73 23.42
C ASP A 87 -1.15 16.56 22.33
N GLU A 88 -2.47 16.69 22.42
CA GLU A 88 -3.27 17.44 21.45
C GLU A 88 -2.76 18.88 21.24
N TRP A 89 -2.27 19.53 22.31
CA TRP A 89 -1.81 20.92 22.29
C TRP A 89 -0.48 21.09 23.02
N MET A 90 0.48 21.73 22.35
CA MET A 90 1.81 22.05 22.88
C MET A 90 2.02 23.58 22.92
N PRO A 91 2.49 24.16 24.04
CA PRO A 91 2.76 25.59 24.12
C PRO A 91 4.04 25.95 23.36
N VAL A 92 4.00 27.05 22.63
CA VAL A 92 5.13 27.62 21.88
C VAL A 92 5.23 29.13 22.08
N VAL A 93 6.43 29.70 21.98
CA VAL A 93 6.59 31.15 21.98
C VAL A 93 5.97 31.75 20.71
N ALA A 94 5.05 32.69 20.89
CA ALA A 94 4.32 33.28 19.77
C ALA A 94 5.27 33.96 18.76
N GLY A 95 5.07 33.68 17.47
CA GLY A 95 5.88 34.24 16.39
C GLY A 95 7.28 33.64 16.24
N SER A 96 7.65 32.62 17.02
CA SER A 96 8.93 31.95 16.77
C SER A 96 8.92 31.13 15.48
N GLU A 97 10.00 31.22 14.71
CA GLU A 97 10.21 30.37 13.53
C GLU A 97 10.44 28.89 13.89
N LEU A 98 10.94 28.64 15.11
CA LEU A 98 11.07 27.31 15.69
C LEU A 98 9.92 27.09 16.68
N ASN A 99 9.59 25.84 16.99
CA ASN A 99 8.56 25.52 17.98
C ASN A 99 9.08 25.68 19.42
N ASP A 100 9.68 26.84 19.73
CA ASP A 100 10.38 27.12 20.98
C ASP A 100 9.49 26.90 22.19
N ASP A 101 10.02 26.17 23.17
CA ASP A 101 9.37 26.03 24.47
C ASP A 101 9.46 27.37 25.25
N PRO A 102 8.35 27.92 25.74
CA PRO A 102 8.37 29.18 26.50
C PRO A 102 9.22 29.14 27.77
N LEU A 103 9.45 27.95 28.36
CA LEU A 103 10.30 27.77 29.54
C LEU A 103 11.71 27.28 29.19
N GLN A 104 11.94 26.76 27.98
CA GLN A 104 13.25 26.31 27.49
C GLN A 104 13.48 26.78 26.04
N PRO A 105 13.60 28.10 25.80
CA PRO A 105 13.73 28.63 24.45
C PRO A 105 15.09 28.29 23.83
N LEU A 106 15.09 27.90 22.55
CA LEU A 106 16.29 27.62 21.77
C LEU A 106 16.71 28.83 20.94
N SER A 107 15.76 29.41 20.18
CA SER A 107 16.06 30.47 19.22
C SER A 107 16.44 31.78 19.91
N VAL A 108 17.28 32.57 19.23
CA VAL A 108 17.60 33.95 19.67
C VAL A 108 16.35 34.81 19.72
N PHE A 109 15.41 34.61 18.81
CA PHE A 109 14.14 35.32 18.79
C PHE A 109 13.36 35.09 20.10
N ALA A 110 13.14 33.83 20.48
CA ALA A 110 12.39 33.49 21.69
C ALA A 110 13.12 33.97 22.96
N LYS A 111 14.44 33.79 23.03
CA LYS A 111 15.26 34.28 24.16
C LYS A 111 15.15 35.79 24.34
N ASN A 112 15.24 36.56 23.26
CA ASN A 112 15.13 38.01 23.32
C ASN A 112 13.72 38.47 23.71
N LEU A 113 12.68 37.84 23.14
CA LEU A 113 11.29 38.16 23.45
C LEU A 113 10.97 37.90 24.93
N ILE A 114 11.46 36.78 25.48
CA ILE A 114 11.30 36.44 26.90
C ILE A 114 12.07 37.42 27.80
N ALA A 115 13.29 37.81 27.41
CA ALA A 115 14.07 38.80 28.14
C ALA A 115 13.40 40.18 28.17
N GLU A 116 12.73 40.56 27.06
CA GLU A 116 12.02 41.83 26.94
C GLU A 116 10.70 41.86 27.71
N LYS A 117 9.87 40.82 27.56
CA LYS A 117 8.49 40.81 28.08
C LYS A 117 8.29 40.06 29.39
N GLY A 118 9.27 39.26 29.82
CA GLY A 118 9.19 38.47 31.04
C GLY A 118 7.93 37.60 31.09
N GLU A 119 7.18 37.68 32.19
CA GLU A 119 5.96 36.91 32.41
C GLU A 119 4.81 37.24 31.41
N ASP A 120 4.86 38.42 30.77
CA ASP A 120 3.89 38.84 29.74
C ASP A 120 4.25 38.35 28.34
N THR A 121 5.29 37.51 28.20
CA THR A 121 5.66 36.92 26.91
C THR A 121 4.49 36.14 26.32
N PRO A 122 4.03 36.46 25.09
CA PRO A 122 2.90 35.77 24.48
C PRO A 122 3.23 34.31 24.16
N VAL A 123 2.27 33.43 24.49
CA VAL A 123 2.32 31.99 24.25
C VAL A 123 1.20 31.61 23.29
N ASP A 124 1.56 30.92 22.22
CA ASP A 124 0.65 30.27 21.29
C ASP A 124 0.60 28.76 21.55
N TRP A 125 -0.39 28.09 20.96
CA TRP A 125 -0.59 26.65 21.11
C TRP A 125 -0.59 25.97 19.75
N MET A 126 0.29 25.00 19.61
CA MET A 126 0.45 24.19 18.41
C MET A 126 -0.31 22.88 18.56
N HIS A 127 -1.21 22.59 17.62
CA HIS A 127 -1.92 21.32 17.59
C HIS A 127 -0.97 20.18 17.18
N ARG A 128 -1.19 18.97 17.71
CA ARG A 128 -0.35 17.80 17.39
C ARG A 128 -0.20 17.53 15.90
N ASP A 129 -1.25 17.79 15.12
CA ASP A 129 -1.26 17.56 13.66
C ASP A 129 -0.22 18.39 12.91
N SER A 130 0.21 19.52 13.49
CA SER A 130 1.27 20.35 12.93
C SER A 130 2.67 19.88 13.32
N ARG A 131 2.80 18.93 14.26
CA ARG A 131 4.08 18.42 14.80
C ARG A 131 4.63 17.23 14.02
N TYR A 132 4.07 16.94 12.84
CA TYR A 132 4.52 15.88 11.95
C TYR A 132 5.08 16.47 10.66
N THR A 133 6.34 16.16 10.39
CA THR A 133 7.04 16.56 9.16
C THR A 133 7.56 15.32 8.45
N GLU A 134 7.31 15.22 7.15
CA GLU A 134 7.70 14.08 6.32
C GLU A 134 8.50 14.58 5.12
N LYS A 135 9.65 13.95 4.84
CA LYS A 135 10.46 14.22 3.66
C LYS A 135 10.80 12.91 2.96
N LEU A 136 10.47 12.84 1.68
CA LEU A 136 10.99 11.78 0.80
C LEU A 136 12.47 12.07 0.52
N ALA A 137 13.33 11.09 0.76
CA ALA A 137 14.72 11.15 0.36
C ALA A 137 14.78 11.10 -1.16
N THR A 138 15.37 12.12 -1.75
CA THR A 138 15.64 12.18 -3.18
C THR A 138 17.06 12.71 -3.38
N PRO A 139 17.77 12.33 -4.46
CA PRO A 139 19.14 12.76 -4.66
C PRO A 139 19.33 14.27 -4.80
N ASP A 140 18.28 15.02 -5.13
CA ASP A 140 18.30 16.48 -5.31
C ASP A 140 18.19 17.26 -3.99
N VAL A 141 17.82 16.62 -2.87
CA VAL A 141 17.76 17.29 -1.56
C VAL A 141 19.14 17.83 -1.16
N SER A 142 19.18 19.07 -0.68
CA SER A 142 20.40 19.68 -0.17
C SER A 142 20.47 19.65 1.36
N VAL A 143 21.68 19.83 1.91
CA VAL A 143 21.88 19.99 3.36
C VAL A 143 21.15 21.25 3.87
N ALA A 144 21.10 22.30 3.06
CA ALA A 144 20.40 23.54 3.38
C ALA A 144 18.89 23.35 3.54
N ASP A 145 18.27 22.48 2.72
CA ASP A 145 16.82 22.20 2.82
C ASP A 145 16.45 21.51 4.14
N LEU A 146 17.34 20.65 4.66
CA LEU A 146 17.08 19.91 5.89
C LEU A 146 17.50 20.68 7.13
N ILE A 147 18.69 21.28 7.13
CA ILE A 147 19.27 21.91 8.31
C ILE A 147 19.09 23.43 8.26
N GLY A 148 19.41 24.06 7.13
CA GLY A 148 19.39 25.51 6.95
C GLY A 148 20.71 26.06 6.44
N ASP A 149 20.71 27.35 6.08
CA ASP A 149 21.89 28.09 5.61
C ASP A 149 21.75 29.59 5.95
N ALA A 150 22.83 30.36 5.74
CA ALA A 150 22.75 31.82 5.74
C ALA A 150 21.88 32.32 4.58
N ASP A 151 20.97 33.26 4.85
CA ASP A 151 20.16 33.92 3.83
C ASP A 151 20.73 35.31 3.46
N PRO A 152 21.34 35.47 2.27
CA PRO A 152 21.86 36.75 1.78
C PRO A 152 20.83 37.88 1.75
N ILE A 153 19.58 37.55 1.43
CA ILE A 153 18.50 38.52 1.27
C ILE A 153 18.07 39.02 2.65
N LYS A 154 17.96 38.12 3.63
CA LYS A 154 17.68 38.46 5.03
C LYS A 154 18.79 39.32 5.62
N ALA A 155 20.06 38.99 5.35
CA ALA A 155 21.22 39.78 5.78
C ALA A 155 21.19 41.21 5.25
N ALA A 156 20.95 41.37 3.94
CA ALA A 156 20.91 42.67 3.28
C ALA A 156 19.74 43.52 3.76
N THR A 157 18.55 42.92 3.89
CA THR A 157 17.32 43.62 4.31
C THR A 157 17.42 44.12 5.74
N LEU A 158 17.95 43.30 6.65
CA LEU A 158 18.13 43.65 8.07
C LEU A 158 19.42 44.43 8.34
N LYS A 159 20.28 44.62 7.32
CA LYS A 159 21.61 45.23 7.43
C LYS A 159 22.48 44.57 8.51
N LEU A 160 22.42 43.24 8.59
CA LEU A 160 23.16 42.44 9.56
C LEU A 160 24.39 41.78 8.92
N PRO A 161 25.47 41.57 9.69
CA PRO A 161 26.59 40.79 9.19
C PRO A 161 26.17 39.33 8.99
N TYR A 162 26.81 38.65 8.03
CA TYR A 162 26.54 37.22 7.75
C TYR A 162 26.78 36.28 8.94
N SER A 163 27.52 36.72 9.96
CA SER A 163 27.76 35.97 11.18
C SER A 163 26.64 36.11 12.22
N ASP A 164 25.65 36.98 11.99
CA ASP A 164 24.53 37.20 12.91
C ASP A 164 23.49 36.09 12.74
N GLU A 165 23.16 35.39 13.83
CA GLU A 165 22.25 34.24 13.81
C GLU A 165 20.85 34.58 13.25
N ARG A 166 20.43 35.85 13.28
CA ARG A 166 19.15 36.28 12.70
C ARG A 166 19.10 36.15 11.17
N VAL A 167 20.26 36.00 10.53
CA VAL A 167 20.40 35.77 9.09
C VAL A 167 20.14 34.31 8.71
N ILE A 168 20.11 33.40 9.68
CA ILE A 168 19.88 31.98 9.43
C ILE A 168 18.46 31.78 8.86
N HIS A 169 18.40 31.01 7.78
CA HIS A 169 17.17 30.39 7.30
C HIS A 169 17.15 28.93 7.72
N PHE A 170 16.23 28.57 8.62
CA PHE A 170 16.10 27.21 9.12
C PHE A 170 15.45 26.28 8.09
N GLY A 171 16.08 25.12 7.88
CA GLY A 171 15.52 24.02 7.09
C GLY A 171 14.41 23.26 7.82
N LEU A 172 14.02 22.12 7.26
CA LEU A 172 12.88 21.33 7.76
C LEU A 172 13.10 20.71 9.15
N ILE A 173 14.33 20.26 9.47
CA ILE A 173 14.62 19.56 10.73
C ILE A 173 14.49 20.51 11.94
N PRO A 174 15.11 21.71 11.96
CA PRO A 174 14.92 22.63 13.09
C PRO A 174 13.47 23.07 13.25
N ARG A 175 12.74 23.26 12.15
CA ARG A 175 11.31 23.59 12.18
C ARG A 175 10.44 22.46 12.73
N ALA A 176 10.93 21.23 12.70
CA ALA A 176 10.29 20.07 13.32
C ALA A 176 10.69 19.86 14.78
N HIS A 177 11.39 20.82 15.41
CA HIS A 177 11.70 20.78 16.84
C HIS A 177 10.43 20.54 17.66
N ARG A 178 10.53 19.68 18.67
CA ARG A 178 9.44 19.16 19.49
C ARG A 178 8.36 18.44 18.68
N GLY A 179 8.75 17.76 17.61
CA GLY A 179 7.87 16.98 16.74
C GLY A 179 8.47 15.65 16.28
N ILE A 180 7.77 15.03 15.33
CA ILE A 180 8.15 13.79 14.66
C ILE A 180 8.66 14.13 13.25
N PHE A 181 9.87 13.69 12.93
CA PHE A 181 10.47 13.89 11.61
C PHE A 181 10.64 12.55 10.90
N VAL A 182 9.97 12.39 9.76
CA VAL A 182 9.98 11.17 8.97
C VAL A 182 10.83 11.34 7.72
N ILE A 183 11.80 10.44 7.52
CA ILE A 183 12.57 10.33 6.28
C ILE A 183 12.18 9.02 5.59
N ASN A 184 11.51 9.15 4.45
CA ASN A 184 11.18 7.99 3.63
C ASN A 184 12.31 7.67 2.66
N GLU A 185 12.55 6.38 2.44
CA GLU A 185 13.57 5.84 1.54
C GLU A 185 14.98 6.34 1.88
N LEU A 186 15.38 6.22 3.16
CA LEU A 186 16.68 6.69 3.66
C LEU A 186 17.90 6.35 2.76
N PRO A 187 18.00 5.15 2.15
CA PRO A 187 19.07 4.80 1.20
C PRO A 187 19.23 5.76 0.01
N ASP A 188 18.15 6.40 -0.44
CA ASP A 188 18.17 7.32 -1.59
C ASP A 188 18.79 8.68 -1.25
N LEU A 189 19.06 8.92 0.04
CA LEU A 189 19.66 10.16 0.51
C LEU A 189 21.17 10.16 0.27
N GLN A 190 21.72 11.25 -0.27
CA GLN A 190 23.16 11.37 -0.50
C GLN A 190 23.98 11.19 0.78
N ALA A 191 25.13 10.51 0.69
CA ALA A 191 26.01 10.21 1.83
C ALA A 191 26.39 11.45 2.67
N ARG A 192 26.63 12.61 2.02
CA ARG A 192 26.95 13.86 2.72
C ARG A 192 25.85 14.30 3.70
N ILE A 193 24.59 14.06 3.34
CA ILE A 193 23.42 14.44 4.12
C ILE A 193 23.21 13.42 5.24
N GLN A 194 23.42 12.13 4.95
CA GLN A 194 23.41 11.08 5.97
C GLN A 194 24.43 11.35 7.08
N VAL A 195 25.62 11.84 6.73
CA VAL A 195 26.64 12.26 7.72
C VAL A 195 26.16 13.46 8.54
N SER A 196 25.47 14.42 7.93
CA SER A 196 24.87 15.54 8.68
C SER A 196 23.78 15.07 9.65
N LEU A 197 22.94 14.11 9.25
CA LEU A 197 21.93 13.49 10.12
C LEU A 197 22.56 12.73 11.28
N PHE A 198 23.70 12.06 11.05
CA PHE A 198 24.42 11.35 12.10
C PHE A 198 24.80 12.26 13.28
N ASN A 199 25.31 13.47 12.99
CA ASN A 199 25.65 14.42 14.05
C ASN A 199 24.41 14.80 14.88
N ILE A 200 23.27 14.99 14.22
CA ILE A 200 22.00 15.33 14.89
C ILE A 200 21.53 14.20 15.79
N LEU A 201 21.61 12.94 15.35
CA LEU A 201 21.20 11.80 16.17
C LEU A 201 22.14 11.56 17.36
N GLN A 202 23.43 11.85 17.23
CA GLN A 202 24.41 11.59 18.27
C GLN A 202 24.47 12.70 19.33
N GLU A 203 24.56 13.95 18.90
CA GLU A 203 24.79 15.10 19.78
C GLU A 203 23.50 15.88 20.07
N GLY A 204 22.42 15.57 19.35
CA GLY A 204 21.14 16.28 19.45
C GLY A 204 21.20 17.68 18.87
N ASP A 205 22.35 18.16 18.41
CA ASP A 205 22.52 19.52 17.89
C ASP A 205 22.85 19.57 16.39
N ILE A 206 22.45 20.69 15.78
CA ILE A 206 22.83 21.03 14.40
C ILE A 206 23.89 22.12 14.41
N GLN A 207 24.79 22.05 13.44
CA GLN A 207 25.71 23.12 13.10
C GLN A 207 25.42 23.64 11.69
N ILE A 208 25.20 24.95 11.59
CA ILE A 208 24.95 25.62 10.31
C ILE A 208 26.25 26.23 9.83
N ARG A 209 26.57 26.01 8.55
CA ARG A 209 27.81 26.51 7.94
C ARG A 209 27.90 28.02 8.10
N GLY A 210 29.05 28.50 8.58
CA GLY A 210 29.28 29.94 8.78
C GLY A 210 28.82 30.47 10.15
N PHE A 211 28.13 29.65 10.96
CA PHE A 211 27.67 30.04 12.29
C PHE A 211 28.25 29.12 13.38
N LYS A 212 28.50 29.70 14.56
CA LYS A 212 28.89 28.97 15.77
C LYS A 212 27.67 28.74 16.68
N VAL A 213 26.59 28.20 16.10
CA VAL A 213 25.35 27.92 16.83
C VAL A 213 25.18 26.43 16.96
N ARG A 214 24.83 26.00 18.17
CA ARG A 214 24.39 24.65 18.49
C ARG A 214 22.94 24.73 18.93
N LEU A 215 22.06 24.07 18.20
CA LEU A 215 20.63 24.00 18.53
C LEU A 215 20.31 22.58 18.97
N PRO A 216 20.21 22.29 20.28
CA PRO A 216 19.87 20.96 20.77
C PRO A 216 18.39 20.66 20.47
N LEU A 217 18.13 20.08 19.30
CA LEU A 217 16.81 19.77 18.80
C LEU A 217 16.26 18.52 19.46
N ASP A 218 15.11 18.66 20.11
CA ASP A 218 14.29 17.55 20.57
C ASP A 218 13.38 17.05 19.44
N ILE A 219 13.69 15.91 18.83
CA ILE A 219 12.98 15.36 17.68
C ILE A 219 12.86 13.84 17.81
N GLN A 220 11.71 13.27 17.46
CA GLN A 220 11.59 11.84 17.20
C GLN A 220 11.79 11.56 15.72
N PHE A 221 12.95 11.00 15.35
CA PHE A 221 13.16 10.49 14.00
C PHE A 221 12.47 9.14 13.75
N VAL A 222 11.85 9.04 12.58
CA VAL A 222 11.35 7.79 12.01
C VAL A 222 11.89 7.66 10.59
N PHE A 223 12.58 6.57 10.31
CA PHE A 223 13.12 6.27 9.00
C PHE A 223 12.31 5.15 8.35
N THR A 224 12.23 5.15 7.03
CA THR A 224 11.76 3.99 6.28
C THR A 224 12.77 3.61 5.22
N ALA A 225 12.95 2.31 5.00
CA ALA A 225 13.80 1.80 3.92
C ALA A 225 13.35 0.42 3.45
N ASN A 226 13.74 0.05 2.22
CA ASN A 226 13.69 -1.34 1.79
C ASN A 226 14.88 -2.11 2.38
N PRO A 227 14.70 -3.37 2.82
CA PRO A 227 15.77 -4.14 3.47
C PRO A 227 17.01 -4.36 2.59
N GLU A 228 16.82 -4.58 1.29
CA GLU A 228 17.95 -4.80 0.36
C GLU A 228 18.81 -3.55 0.24
N ASP A 229 18.19 -2.40 -0.05
CA ASP A 229 18.87 -1.11 -0.13
C ASP A 229 19.54 -0.73 1.20
N TYR A 230 18.92 -1.08 2.34
CA TYR A 230 19.48 -0.82 3.66
C TYR A 230 20.73 -1.68 3.98
N THR A 231 20.85 -2.86 3.39
CA THR A 231 21.97 -3.79 3.63
C THR A 231 23.09 -3.67 2.60
N ASN A 232 22.79 -3.15 1.41
CA ASN A 232 23.77 -2.91 0.36
C ASN A 232 24.88 -1.95 0.83
N ARG A 233 26.14 -2.34 0.58
CA ARG A 233 27.30 -1.51 0.93
C ARG A 233 27.26 -0.20 0.13
N GLY A 234 27.35 0.92 0.83
CA GLY A 234 27.40 2.25 0.22
C GLY A 234 26.07 2.99 0.17
N SER A 235 24.94 2.29 0.34
CA SER A 235 23.61 2.91 0.37
C SER A 235 23.34 3.66 1.68
N ILE A 236 23.88 3.14 2.80
CA ILE A 236 23.84 3.84 4.09
C ILE A 236 25.23 3.89 4.70
N VAL A 237 25.60 5.08 5.20
CA VAL A 237 26.88 5.26 5.91
C VAL A 237 26.83 4.51 7.24
N THR A 238 27.83 3.67 7.50
CA THR A 238 27.93 2.85 8.72
C THR A 238 27.70 3.64 10.02
N PRO A 239 28.27 4.85 10.20
CA PRO A 239 28.03 5.63 11.42
C PRO A 239 26.55 5.93 11.67
N LEU A 240 25.77 6.20 10.62
CA LEU A 240 24.34 6.46 10.75
C LEU A 240 23.58 5.19 11.11
N LYS A 241 23.91 4.07 10.44
CA LYS A 241 23.30 2.76 10.71
C LYS A 241 23.45 2.33 12.17
N ASP A 242 24.62 2.59 12.77
CA ASP A 242 24.93 2.22 14.16
C ASP A 242 24.20 3.10 15.19
N ARG A 243 23.63 4.25 14.78
CA ARG A 243 22.88 5.19 15.65
C ARG A 243 21.37 5.09 15.53
N ILE A 244 20.87 4.29 14.60
CA ILE A 244 19.45 3.97 14.52
C ILE A 244 19.19 2.83 15.51
N ASP A 245 18.64 3.18 16.67
CA ASP A 245 18.57 2.30 17.84
C ASP A 245 17.59 1.12 17.66
N ALA A 246 16.46 1.35 16.99
CA ALA A 246 15.42 0.32 16.78
C ALA A 246 15.19 0.07 15.28
N GLN A 247 15.51 -1.13 14.82
CA GLN A 247 15.22 -1.60 13.47
C GLN A 247 14.06 -2.59 13.53
N ILE A 248 12.93 -2.22 12.93
CA ILE A 248 11.69 -2.99 12.97
C ILE A 248 11.38 -3.48 11.57
N ILE A 249 11.30 -4.80 11.41
CA ILE A 249 11.06 -5.44 10.12
C ILE A 249 9.54 -5.63 9.94
N THR A 250 8.99 -4.93 8.95
CA THR A 250 7.61 -5.07 8.50
C THR A 250 7.47 -6.23 7.50
N HIS A 251 6.24 -6.70 7.31
CA HIS A 251 5.94 -7.80 6.40
C HIS A 251 4.58 -7.61 5.73
N TYR A 252 4.35 -8.32 4.62
CA TYR A 252 3.01 -8.40 4.03
C TYR A 252 2.04 -9.17 4.94
N PRO A 253 0.72 -9.00 4.78
CA PRO A 253 -0.28 -9.79 5.49
C PRO A 253 0.01 -11.29 5.40
N LYS A 254 -0.02 -11.98 6.56
CA LYS A 254 0.24 -13.42 6.63
C LYS A 254 -0.96 -14.28 6.18
N THR A 255 -2.15 -13.70 6.13
CA THR A 255 -3.40 -14.38 5.76
C THR A 255 -4.23 -13.54 4.82
N ILE A 256 -5.04 -14.20 3.99
CA ILE A 256 -6.01 -13.56 3.09
C ILE A 256 -7.01 -12.72 3.88
N GLU A 257 -7.49 -13.22 5.03
CA GLU A 257 -8.40 -12.49 5.91
C GLU A 257 -7.87 -11.10 6.31
N ILE A 258 -6.59 -11.00 6.66
CA ILE A 258 -5.96 -9.71 6.98
C ILE A 258 -5.85 -8.85 5.71
N GLY A 259 -5.42 -9.44 4.59
CA GLY A 259 -5.36 -8.77 3.29
C GLY A 259 -6.70 -8.16 2.88
N LYS A 260 -7.78 -8.93 2.97
CA LYS A 260 -9.16 -8.48 2.70
C LYS A 260 -9.56 -7.29 3.54
N ARG A 261 -9.26 -7.30 4.84
CA ARG A 261 -9.57 -6.16 5.73
C ARG A 261 -8.84 -4.90 5.28
N ILE A 262 -7.57 -5.02 4.89
CA ILE A 262 -6.78 -3.91 4.36
C ILE A 262 -7.39 -3.42 3.04
N THR A 263 -7.66 -4.31 2.10
CA THR A 263 -8.24 -3.95 0.80
C THR A 263 -9.61 -3.29 0.95
N LYS A 264 -10.49 -3.82 1.81
CA LYS A 264 -11.80 -3.21 2.12
C LYS A 264 -11.66 -1.83 2.77
N GLN A 265 -10.66 -1.62 3.63
CA GLN A 265 -10.40 -0.34 4.28
C GLN A 265 -9.84 0.71 3.31
N GLU A 266 -8.94 0.31 2.42
CA GLU A 266 -8.19 1.25 1.57
C GLU A 266 -8.83 1.49 0.19
N ALA A 267 -9.65 0.55 -0.31
CA ALA A 267 -10.30 0.68 -1.61
C ALA A 267 -11.28 1.86 -1.63
N ARG A 268 -11.13 2.72 -2.64
CA ARG A 268 -11.92 3.93 -2.83
C ARG A 268 -13.12 3.67 -3.74
N ILE A 269 -14.05 2.87 -3.23
CA ILE A 269 -15.33 2.64 -3.91
C ILE A 269 -16.25 3.84 -3.65
N LYS A 270 -16.75 4.45 -4.73
CA LYS A 270 -17.64 5.63 -4.65
C LYS A 270 -19.03 5.24 -4.13
N ASP A 271 -19.77 6.19 -3.59
CA ASP A 271 -21.09 5.90 -3.01
C ASP A 271 -22.12 5.49 -4.07
N GLU A 272 -22.02 6.03 -5.29
CA GLU A 272 -22.83 5.60 -6.44
C GLU A 272 -22.56 4.12 -6.78
N GLN A 273 -21.29 3.72 -6.75
CA GLN A 273 -20.87 2.34 -6.98
C GLN A 273 -21.37 1.40 -5.88
N LYS A 274 -21.32 1.82 -4.60
CA LYS A 274 -21.86 1.03 -3.48
C LYS A 274 -23.37 0.80 -3.59
N GLY A 275 -24.10 1.75 -4.18
CA GLY A 275 -25.54 1.62 -4.42
C GLY A 275 -25.90 0.72 -5.60
N MET A 276 -25.06 0.68 -6.64
CA MET A 276 -25.32 -0.04 -7.88
C MET A 276 -24.71 -1.45 -7.91
N VAL A 277 -23.50 -1.64 -7.37
CA VAL A 277 -22.71 -2.87 -7.51
C VAL A 277 -22.70 -3.66 -6.21
N THR A 278 -23.18 -4.90 -6.28
CA THR A 278 -23.08 -5.87 -5.18
C THR A 278 -21.95 -6.86 -5.45
N SER A 279 -21.01 -6.97 -4.51
CA SER A 279 -19.88 -7.93 -4.56
C SER A 279 -20.10 -9.08 -3.58
N ASN A 280 -19.17 -10.04 -3.56
CA ASN A 280 -19.20 -11.20 -2.67
C ASN A 280 -17.81 -11.56 -2.11
N GLU A 281 -17.78 -12.41 -1.08
CA GLU A 281 -16.52 -12.79 -0.41
C GLU A 281 -15.54 -13.55 -1.33
N ILE A 282 -16.04 -14.34 -2.29
CA ILE A 282 -15.16 -15.05 -3.25
C ILE A 282 -14.39 -14.06 -4.12
N VAL A 283 -15.01 -12.95 -4.54
CA VAL A 283 -14.31 -11.90 -5.29
C VAL A 283 -13.21 -11.26 -4.44
N HIS A 284 -13.48 -11.00 -3.16
CA HIS A 284 -12.47 -10.49 -2.25
C HIS A 284 -11.31 -11.49 -2.05
N ASP A 285 -11.63 -12.78 -1.88
CA ASP A 285 -10.64 -13.84 -1.77
C ASP A 285 -9.82 -13.97 -3.06
N LEU A 286 -10.46 -13.91 -4.23
CA LEU A 286 -9.80 -14.01 -5.55
C LEU A 286 -8.76 -12.90 -5.72
N VAL A 287 -9.14 -11.66 -5.42
CA VAL A 287 -8.24 -10.50 -5.51
C VAL A 287 -7.01 -10.68 -4.61
N GLU A 288 -7.21 -11.08 -3.35
CA GLU A 288 -6.10 -11.32 -2.43
C GLU A 288 -5.26 -12.54 -2.82
N GLN A 289 -5.90 -13.60 -3.30
CA GLN A 289 -5.22 -14.82 -3.73
C GLN A 289 -4.29 -14.54 -4.91
N VAL A 290 -4.64 -13.64 -5.85
CA VAL A 290 -3.72 -13.22 -6.92
C VAL A 290 -2.41 -12.67 -6.35
N ALA A 291 -2.46 -11.88 -5.28
CA ALA A 291 -1.24 -11.37 -4.66
C ALA A 291 -0.42 -12.49 -4.00
N VAL A 292 -1.06 -13.53 -3.46
CA VAL A 292 -0.38 -14.71 -2.92
C VAL A 292 0.30 -15.49 -4.04
N GLU A 293 -0.41 -15.77 -5.13
CA GLU A 293 0.14 -16.49 -6.29
C GLU A 293 1.29 -15.72 -6.94
N ALA A 294 1.15 -14.39 -7.08
CA ALA A 294 2.18 -13.53 -7.66
C ALA A 294 3.48 -13.57 -6.85
N ARG A 295 3.42 -13.56 -5.51
CA ARG A 295 4.63 -13.63 -4.66
C ARG A 295 5.34 -14.98 -4.74
N GLY A 296 4.63 -16.06 -5.08
CA GLY A 296 5.19 -17.39 -5.26
C GLY A 296 5.52 -17.73 -6.72
N SER A 297 5.29 -16.82 -7.66
CA SER A 297 5.45 -17.07 -9.09
C SER A 297 6.88 -16.86 -9.55
N GLU A 298 7.41 -17.81 -10.34
CA GLU A 298 8.71 -17.68 -10.98
C GLU A 298 8.78 -16.51 -11.98
N PHE A 299 7.64 -16.13 -12.58
CA PHE A 299 7.55 -15.02 -13.53
C PHE A 299 7.58 -13.62 -12.90
N VAL A 300 7.56 -13.52 -11.57
CA VAL A 300 7.39 -12.25 -10.85
C VAL A 300 8.60 -11.99 -9.97
N ASP A 301 9.11 -10.76 -9.99
CA ASP A 301 10.15 -10.38 -9.05
C ASP A 301 9.55 -10.21 -7.65
N ALA A 302 9.74 -11.21 -6.79
CA ALA A 302 9.29 -11.15 -5.40
C ALA A 302 9.93 -9.99 -4.60
N LYS A 303 11.10 -9.50 -5.02
CA LYS A 303 11.84 -8.41 -4.37
C LYS A 303 11.25 -7.04 -4.69
N SER A 304 10.72 -6.85 -5.91
CA SER A 304 9.94 -5.66 -6.28
C SER A 304 8.70 -5.44 -5.40
N GLY A 305 8.25 -6.51 -4.75
CA GLY A 305 7.20 -6.50 -3.75
C GLY A 305 5.82 -6.35 -4.36
N VAL A 306 5.12 -7.48 -4.51
CA VAL A 306 3.67 -7.50 -4.79
C VAL A 306 2.93 -6.89 -3.61
N SER A 307 2.70 -5.58 -3.70
CA SER A 307 2.21 -4.77 -2.58
C SER A 307 0.69 -4.87 -2.41
N ALA A 308 0.19 -4.43 -1.25
CA ALA A 308 -1.25 -4.28 -1.03
C ALA A 308 -1.91 -3.31 -2.04
N ARG A 309 -1.14 -2.45 -2.72
CA ARG A 309 -1.69 -1.58 -3.78
C ARG A 309 -2.21 -2.36 -4.98
N LEU A 310 -1.67 -3.56 -5.23
CA LEU A 310 -2.17 -4.44 -6.28
C LEU A 310 -3.60 -4.86 -5.98
N THR A 311 -3.85 -5.40 -4.78
CA THR A 311 -5.17 -5.92 -4.41
C THR A 311 -6.20 -4.81 -4.29
N ILE A 312 -5.82 -3.65 -3.76
CA ILE A 312 -6.65 -2.44 -3.73
C ILE A 312 -7.07 -2.03 -5.16
N SER A 313 -6.10 -1.84 -6.06
CA SER A 313 -6.38 -1.39 -7.43
C SER A 313 -7.15 -2.44 -8.22
N ALA A 314 -6.84 -3.73 -8.04
CA ALA A 314 -7.54 -4.84 -8.67
C ALA A 314 -9.01 -4.87 -8.23
N TYR A 315 -9.29 -4.76 -6.93
CA TYR A 315 -10.65 -4.73 -6.42
C TYR A 315 -11.45 -3.53 -6.96
N GLU A 316 -10.85 -2.34 -6.96
CA GLU A 316 -11.47 -1.14 -7.55
C GLU A 316 -11.81 -1.33 -9.03
N GLN A 317 -10.93 -1.97 -9.80
CA GLN A 317 -11.17 -2.28 -11.21
C GLN A 317 -12.27 -3.32 -11.43
N VAL A 318 -12.37 -4.35 -10.58
CA VAL A 318 -13.46 -5.34 -10.66
C VAL A 318 -14.81 -4.67 -10.44
N ILE A 319 -14.92 -3.80 -9.44
CA ILE A 319 -16.14 -3.03 -9.19
C ILE A 319 -16.47 -2.09 -10.37
N ALA A 320 -15.46 -1.41 -10.92
CA ALA A 320 -15.63 -0.56 -12.10
C ALA A 320 -16.03 -1.36 -13.35
N GLY A 321 -15.55 -2.58 -13.51
CA GLY A 321 -15.94 -3.50 -14.59
C GLY A 321 -17.42 -3.85 -14.52
N ALA A 322 -17.89 -4.26 -13.34
CA ALA A 322 -19.30 -4.57 -13.10
C ALA A 322 -20.19 -3.33 -13.29
N GLU A 323 -19.78 -2.16 -12.80
CA GLU A 323 -20.46 -0.87 -13.01
C GLU A 323 -20.58 -0.55 -14.51
N ARG A 324 -19.47 -0.61 -15.25
CA ARG A 324 -19.44 -0.35 -16.70
C ARG A 324 -20.44 -1.26 -17.42
N ARG A 325 -20.45 -2.56 -17.10
CA ARG A 325 -21.40 -3.52 -17.66
C ARG A 325 -22.85 -3.15 -17.36
N ALA A 326 -23.17 -2.73 -16.14
CA ALA A 326 -24.51 -2.30 -15.76
C ALA A 326 -24.94 -1.06 -16.56
N LEU A 327 -24.07 -0.07 -16.67
CA LEU A 327 -24.33 1.18 -17.40
C LEU A 327 -24.58 0.93 -18.89
N LEU A 328 -23.79 0.07 -19.53
CA LEU A 328 -23.97 -0.28 -20.95
C LEU A 328 -25.32 -0.95 -21.22
N ASN A 329 -25.83 -1.72 -20.26
CA ASN A 329 -27.09 -2.43 -20.38
C ASN A 329 -28.30 -1.65 -19.79
N GLY A 330 -28.08 -0.44 -19.27
CA GLY A 330 -29.13 0.35 -18.61
C GLY A 330 -29.66 -0.29 -17.32
N GLU A 331 -28.86 -1.14 -16.67
CA GLU A 331 -29.22 -1.83 -15.43
C GLU A 331 -28.99 -0.92 -14.21
N LYS A 332 -29.99 -0.82 -13.32
CA LYS A 332 -29.88 0.02 -12.12
C LYS A 332 -28.94 -0.57 -11.07
N ASN A 333 -28.93 -1.89 -10.96
CA ASN A 333 -28.13 -2.65 -10.02
C ASN A 333 -27.51 -3.85 -10.74
N THR A 334 -26.35 -4.28 -10.27
CA THR A 334 -25.62 -5.42 -10.82
C THR A 334 -24.93 -6.19 -9.71
N TYR A 335 -24.73 -7.49 -9.95
CA TYR A 335 -23.92 -8.36 -9.12
C TYR A 335 -22.60 -8.64 -9.84
N VAL A 336 -21.47 -8.58 -9.12
CA VAL A 336 -20.15 -8.89 -9.69
C VAL A 336 -20.12 -10.34 -10.17
N ARG A 337 -19.62 -10.53 -11.40
CA ARG A 337 -19.45 -11.82 -12.08
C ARG A 337 -17.99 -12.26 -12.05
N VAL A 338 -17.72 -13.55 -12.27
CA VAL A 338 -16.32 -14.01 -12.41
C VAL A 338 -15.68 -13.40 -13.66
N GLY A 339 -16.47 -13.19 -14.72
CA GLY A 339 -16.04 -12.48 -15.92
C GLY A 339 -15.64 -11.02 -15.70
N ASP A 340 -16.18 -10.34 -14.67
CA ASP A 340 -15.76 -8.98 -14.30
C ASP A 340 -14.33 -8.99 -13.69
N PHE A 341 -13.83 -10.15 -13.25
CA PHE A 341 -12.49 -10.29 -12.70
C PHE A 341 -11.40 -9.91 -13.71
N ILE A 342 -11.66 -10.09 -15.02
CA ILE A 342 -10.73 -9.70 -16.10
C ILE A 342 -10.36 -8.21 -16.05
N SER A 343 -11.24 -7.37 -15.50
CA SER A 343 -10.98 -5.93 -15.33
C SER A 343 -9.80 -5.67 -14.39
N ALA A 344 -9.38 -6.64 -13.57
CA ALA A 344 -8.19 -6.53 -12.72
C ALA A 344 -6.86 -6.61 -13.51
N VAL A 345 -6.85 -7.11 -14.76
CA VAL A 345 -5.61 -7.32 -15.53
C VAL A 345 -4.73 -6.06 -15.61
N PRO A 346 -5.23 -4.86 -15.98
CA PRO A 346 -4.41 -3.65 -16.02
C PRO A 346 -3.81 -3.27 -14.66
N ALA A 347 -4.52 -3.56 -13.56
CA ALA A 347 -4.02 -3.31 -12.22
C ALA A 347 -2.89 -4.28 -11.84
N ILE A 348 -2.99 -5.55 -12.27
CA ILE A 348 -1.95 -6.55 -12.06
C ILE A 348 -0.71 -6.19 -12.88
N THR A 349 -0.85 -5.97 -14.18
CA THR A 349 0.29 -5.66 -15.07
C THR A 349 0.98 -4.36 -14.69
N GLY A 350 0.26 -3.37 -14.18
CA GLY A 350 0.83 -2.08 -13.76
C GLY A 350 1.47 -2.08 -12.37
N LYS A 351 1.33 -3.16 -11.58
CA LYS A 351 1.78 -3.24 -10.17
C LYS A 351 2.66 -4.44 -9.86
N VAL A 352 2.80 -5.37 -10.81
CA VAL A 352 3.71 -6.51 -10.73
C VAL A 352 4.89 -6.24 -11.65
N GLU A 353 6.11 -6.33 -11.11
CA GLU A 353 7.31 -6.32 -11.93
C GLU A 353 7.66 -7.76 -12.30
N LEU A 354 7.91 -8.00 -13.58
CA LEU A 354 8.22 -9.32 -14.11
C LEU A 354 9.73 -9.52 -14.15
N VAL A 355 10.13 -10.78 -13.94
CA VAL A 355 11.50 -11.19 -14.28
C VAL A 355 11.59 -11.43 -15.79
N TYR A 356 12.80 -11.70 -16.28
CA TYR A 356 13.06 -11.92 -17.70
C TYR A 356 12.13 -12.97 -18.33
N GLU A 357 11.92 -14.10 -17.65
CA GLU A 357 11.02 -15.18 -18.09
C GLU A 357 9.56 -14.70 -18.18
N GLY A 358 9.11 -13.84 -17.25
CA GLY A 358 7.77 -13.27 -17.28
C GLY A 358 7.58 -12.25 -18.40
N GLU A 359 8.61 -11.44 -18.69
CA GLU A 359 8.61 -10.50 -19.82
C GLU A 359 8.52 -11.24 -21.17
N GLN A 360 9.20 -12.39 -21.31
CA GLN A 360 9.10 -13.22 -22.52
C GLN A 360 7.70 -13.79 -22.75
N GLU A 361 7.01 -14.19 -21.69
CA GLU A 361 5.63 -14.67 -21.75
C GLU A 361 4.62 -13.55 -22.07
N GLY A 362 4.95 -12.31 -21.69
CA GLY A 362 4.11 -11.14 -21.86
C GLY A 362 3.22 -10.87 -20.65
N ALA A 363 3.21 -9.61 -20.20
CA ALA A 363 2.59 -9.20 -18.94
C ALA A 363 1.10 -9.56 -18.81
N GLY A 364 0.32 -9.40 -19.88
CA GLY A 364 -1.11 -9.76 -19.87
C GLY A 364 -1.34 -11.25 -19.67
N ILE A 365 -0.52 -12.10 -20.31
CA ILE A 365 -0.60 -13.56 -20.19
C ILE A 365 -0.20 -13.99 -18.78
N VAL A 366 0.87 -13.41 -18.23
CA VAL A 366 1.27 -13.69 -16.84
C VAL A 366 0.18 -13.28 -15.86
N ALA A 367 -0.44 -12.11 -16.02
CA ALA A 367 -1.54 -11.67 -15.16
C ALA A 367 -2.72 -12.65 -15.20
N GLU A 368 -3.15 -13.09 -16.39
CA GLU A 368 -4.22 -14.08 -16.53
C GLU A 368 -3.84 -15.44 -15.96
N LYS A 369 -2.58 -15.90 -16.11
CA LYS A 369 -2.07 -17.12 -15.47
C LYS A 369 -2.15 -17.02 -13.94
N LEU A 370 -1.79 -15.89 -13.36
CA LEU A 370 -1.89 -15.66 -11.91
C LEU A 370 -3.35 -15.68 -11.43
N MET A 371 -4.26 -15.06 -12.18
CA MET A 371 -5.69 -15.09 -11.90
C MET A 371 -6.28 -16.50 -12.02
N GLY A 372 -5.87 -17.27 -13.04
CA GLY A 372 -6.27 -18.67 -13.22
C GLY A 372 -5.79 -19.56 -12.06
N LYS A 373 -4.54 -19.38 -11.62
CA LYS A 373 -4.03 -20.05 -10.40
C LYS A 373 -4.85 -19.68 -9.17
N ALA A 374 -5.22 -18.40 -9.00
CA ALA A 374 -6.06 -17.98 -7.88
C ALA A 374 -7.45 -18.64 -7.89
N VAL A 375 -8.09 -18.71 -9.06
CA VAL A 375 -9.35 -19.44 -9.26
C VAL A 375 -9.17 -20.92 -8.92
N ARG A 376 -8.13 -21.57 -9.43
CA ARG A 376 -7.83 -22.99 -9.16
C ARG A 376 -7.66 -23.27 -7.67
N THR A 377 -6.92 -22.42 -6.96
CA THR A 377 -6.69 -22.56 -5.52
C THR A 377 -7.97 -22.40 -4.72
N LEU A 378 -8.78 -21.37 -5.01
CA LEU A 378 -10.02 -21.12 -4.28
C LEU A 378 -11.14 -22.10 -4.65
N PHE A 379 -11.17 -22.62 -5.87
CA PHE A 379 -12.16 -23.60 -6.32
C PHE A 379 -12.30 -24.77 -5.35
N LEU A 380 -11.18 -25.28 -4.83
CA LEU A 380 -11.13 -26.41 -3.90
C LEU A 380 -11.74 -26.13 -2.52
N GLN A 381 -11.99 -24.86 -2.18
CA GLN A 381 -12.67 -24.49 -0.93
C GLN A 381 -14.20 -24.55 -1.07
N TYR A 382 -14.71 -24.40 -2.30
CA TYR A 382 -16.15 -24.34 -2.59
C TYR A 382 -16.68 -25.59 -3.30
N PHE A 383 -15.82 -26.33 -3.98
CA PHE A 383 -16.22 -27.47 -4.80
C PHE A 383 -15.29 -28.68 -4.58
N PRO A 384 -15.81 -29.93 -4.65
CA PRO A 384 -15.01 -31.14 -4.54
C PRO A 384 -13.81 -31.20 -5.50
N ASP A 385 -12.66 -31.62 -5.02
CA ASP A 385 -11.45 -31.79 -5.83
C ASP A 385 -11.69 -32.75 -7.02
N PRO A 386 -11.57 -32.26 -8.28
CA PRO A 386 -11.83 -33.07 -9.46
C PRO A 386 -10.88 -34.27 -9.57
N ASP A 387 -9.63 -34.15 -9.13
CA ASP A 387 -8.61 -35.21 -9.26
C ASP A 387 -8.81 -36.31 -8.22
N LYS A 388 -9.36 -35.98 -7.05
CA LYS A 388 -9.77 -36.99 -6.05
C LYS A 388 -11.04 -37.71 -6.45
N SER A 389 -11.96 -37.03 -7.12
CA SER A 389 -13.22 -37.63 -7.59
C SER A 389 -12.99 -38.77 -8.59
N LYS A 390 -11.94 -38.69 -9.42
CA LYS A 390 -11.53 -39.76 -10.36
C LYS A 390 -11.07 -41.06 -9.66
N LYS A 391 -10.64 -41.00 -8.39
CA LYS A 391 -10.07 -42.14 -7.65
C LYS A 391 -11.09 -42.94 -6.84
N LEU A 392 -12.30 -42.40 -6.64
CA LEU A 392 -13.38 -43.06 -5.92
C LEU A 392 -14.14 -44.01 -6.87
N LYS A 393 -13.77 -45.30 -6.87
CA LYS A 393 -14.35 -46.33 -7.76
C LYS A 393 -15.88 -46.49 -7.72
N ASN A 394 -16.56 -45.95 -6.70
CA ASN A 394 -17.99 -46.19 -6.43
C ASN A 394 -18.87 -44.93 -6.43
N ARG A 395 -18.36 -43.75 -6.82
CA ARG A 395 -19.20 -42.55 -7.03
C ARG A 395 -18.80 -41.84 -8.32
N PRO A 396 -19.75 -41.56 -9.24
CA PRO A 396 -19.46 -40.74 -10.40
C PRO A 396 -19.03 -39.34 -9.97
N SER A 397 -18.13 -38.71 -10.73
CA SER A 397 -17.72 -37.33 -10.49
C SER A 397 -18.95 -36.42 -10.50
N PRO A 398 -19.09 -35.48 -9.54
CA PRO A 398 -20.23 -34.56 -9.51
C PRO A 398 -20.31 -33.70 -10.78
N TYR A 399 -19.19 -33.53 -11.49
CA TYR A 399 -19.08 -32.71 -12.69
C TYR A 399 -19.33 -33.47 -13.99
N LYS A 400 -19.73 -34.75 -13.92
CA LYS A 400 -19.80 -35.62 -15.10
C LYS A 400 -20.79 -35.09 -16.15
N THR A 401 -21.99 -34.69 -15.74
CA THR A 401 -23.03 -34.18 -16.65
C THR A 401 -22.57 -32.93 -17.40
N VAL A 402 -21.90 -32.00 -16.71
CA VAL A 402 -21.35 -30.79 -17.33
C VAL A 402 -20.22 -31.14 -18.32
N GLN A 403 -19.30 -32.03 -17.94
CA GLN A 403 -18.22 -32.49 -18.83
C GLN A 403 -18.77 -33.17 -20.10
N GLU A 404 -19.72 -34.07 -19.96
CA GLU A 404 -20.33 -34.78 -21.10
C GLU A 404 -21.05 -33.80 -22.04
N TRP A 405 -21.69 -32.75 -21.50
CA TRP A 405 -22.32 -31.73 -22.33
C TRP A 405 -21.31 -31.03 -23.24
N PHE A 406 -20.18 -30.56 -22.70
CA PHE A 406 -19.11 -29.98 -23.51
C PHE A 406 -18.47 -31.01 -24.45
N GLY A 407 -18.21 -32.23 -23.96
CA GLY A 407 -17.63 -33.33 -24.75
C GLY A 407 -18.47 -33.74 -25.97
N ASN A 408 -19.78 -33.49 -25.94
CA ASN A 408 -20.69 -33.66 -27.08
C ASN A 408 -20.61 -32.52 -28.12
N GLY A 409 -19.63 -31.61 -28.01
CA GLY A 409 -19.36 -30.54 -28.97
C GLY A 409 -20.12 -29.23 -28.70
N HIS A 410 -20.82 -29.11 -27.57
CA HIS A 410 -21.45 -27.85 -27.19
C HIS A 410 -20.42 -26.82 -26.74
N THR A 411 -20.72 -25.55 -27.00
CA THR A 411 -19.92 -24.41 -26.55
C THR A 411 -20.80 -23.45 -25.75
N LEU A 412 -20.17 -22.73 -24.82
CA LEU A 412 -20.82 -21.68 -24.06
C LEU A 412 -20.00 -20.41 -24.16
N ASP A 413 -20.60 -19.36 -24.70
CA ASP A 413 -19.98 -18.03 -24.75
C ASP A 413 -20.53 -17.16 -23.62
N LEU A 414 -19.65 -16.69 -22.74
CA LEU A 414 -19.94 -15.71 -21.71
C LEU A 414 -19.29 -14.39 -22.09
N LEU A 415 -20.09 -13.46 -22.63
CA LEU A 415 -19.62 -12.16 -23.06
C LEU A 415 -19.46 -11.21 -21.87
N HIS A 416 -18.40 -10.40 -21.87
CA HIS A 416 -18.11 -9.46 -20.78
C HIS A 416 -19.22 -8.42 -20.61
N ASP A 417 -19.76 -7.90 -21.71
CA ASP A 417 -20.76 -6.83 -21.68
C ASP A 417 -22.21 -7.35 -21.70
N ALA A 418 -22.44 -8.66 -21.53
CA ALA A 418 -23.78 -9.25 -21.56
C ALA A 418 -24.70 -8.71 -20.46
N SER A 419 -25.97 -8.47 -20.80
CA SER A 419 -27.03 -8.16 -19.84
C SER A 419 -27.18 -9.27 -18.81
N THR A 420 -27.77 -8.97 -17.66
CA THR A 420 -28.05 -9.97 -16.61
C THR A 420 -29.02 -11.04 -17.09
N ALA A 421 -29.96 -10.68 -17.97
CA ALA A 421 -30.86 -11.66 -18.58
C ALA A 421 -30.11 -12.64 -19.49
N ASP A 422 -29.22 -12.14 -20.36
CA ASP A 422 -28.47 -12.97 -21.31
C ASP A 422 -27.45 -13.85 -20.58
N TYR A 423 -26.77 -13.31 -19.56
CA TYR A 423 -25.86 -14.06 -18.71
C TYR A 423 -26.53 -15.24 -18.02
N ARG A 424 -27.70 -15.01 -17.40
CA ARG A 424 -28.47 -16.09 -16.75
C ARG A 424 -28.93 -17.13 -17.76
N LYS A 425 -29.45 -16.68 -18.90
CA LYS A 425 -29.89 -17.55 -20.01
C LYS A 425 -28.74 -18.40 -20.56
N ALA A 426 -27.52 -17.87 -20.64
CA ALA A 426 -26.36 -18.62 -21.09
C ALA A 426 -26.01 -19.73 -20.09
N LEU A 427 -25.89 -19.41 -18.80
CA LEU A 427 -25.56 -20.39 -17.77
C LEU A 427 -26.63 -21.48 -17.61
N ASP A 428 -27.90 -21.15 -17.75
CA ASP A 428 -29.02 -22.09 -17.65
C ASP A 428 -29.10 -23.09 -18.82
N GLN A 429 -28.34 -22.87 -19.91
CA GLN A 429 -28.25 -23.84 -21.01
C GLN A 429 -27.41 -25.07 -20.67
N VAL A 430 -26.54 -24.98 -19.65
CA VAL A 430 -25.61 -26.07 -19.29
C VAL A 430 -26.31 -27.05 -18.33
N PRO A 431 -26.63 -28.28 -18.77
CA PRO A 431 -27.34 -29.24 -17.92
C PRO A 431 -26.51 -29.66 -16.71
N GLY A 432 -27.16 -29.76 -15.55
CA GLY A 432 -26.52 -30.15 -14.28
C GLY A 432 -25.68 -29.07 -13.60
N LEU A 433 -25.39 -27.93 -14.26
CA LEU A 433 -24.57 -26.88 -13.68
C LEU A 433 -25.22 -26.25 -12.45
N ARG A 434 -26.50 -25.89 -12.56
CA ARG A 434 -27.28 -25.35 -11.44
C ARG A 434 -27.45 -26.39 -10.33
N ASP A 435 -27.75 -27.63 -10.69
CA ASP A 435 -28.03 -28.71 -9.74
C ASP A 435 -26.82 -28.92 -8.79
N ILE A 436 -25.60 -28.97 -9.34
CA ILE A 436 -24.35 -29.09 -8.57
C ILE A 436 -24.22 -27.95 -7.55
N VAL A 437 -24.47 -26.71 -7.99
CA VAL A 437 -24.36 -25.53 -7.12
C VAL A 437 -25.41 -25.59 -6.02
N THR A 438 -26.66 -25.89 -6.35
CA THR A 438 -27.76 -25.94 -5.38
C THR A 438 -27.66 -27.11 -4.39
N GLU A 439 -27.05 -28.23 -4.80
CA GLU A 439 -26.80 -29.37 -3.90
C GLU A 439 -25.70 -29.04 -2.88
N LEU A 440 -24.62 -28.40 -3.33
CA LEU A 440 -23.47 -28.09 -2.47
C LEU A 440 -23.68 -26.81 -1.64
N HIS A 441 -24.44 -25.85 -2.17
CA HIS A 441 -24.66 -24.52 -1.57
C HIS A 441 -26.16 -24.16 -1.57
N PRO A 442 -27.01 -24.86 -0.78
CA PRO A 442 -28.47 -24.80 -0.89
C PRO A 442 -29.12 -23.50 -0.41
N ASN A 443 -28.40 -22.66 0.36
CA ASN A 443 -28.95 -21.48 1.02
C ASN A 443 -28.48 -20.15 0.40
N GLU A 444 -27.99 -20.19 -0.84
CA GLU A 444 -27.47 -19.02 -1.54
C GLU A 444 -28.57 -18.16 -2.18
N THR A 445 -28.30 -16.86 -2.35
CA THR A 445 -29.19 -15.99 -3.12
C THR A 445 -29.15 -16.35 -4.61
N PRO A 446 -30.19 -16.03 -5.40
CA PRO A 446 -30.20 -16.30 -6.84
C PRO A 446 -28.97 -15.71 -7.55
N GLU A 447 -28.58 -14.48 -7.21
CA GLU A 447 -27.40 -13.81 -7.78
C GLU A 447 -26.11 -14.56 -7.44
N HIS A 448 -25.95 -15.01 -6.19
CA HIS A 448 -24.78 -15.77 -5.76
C HIS A 448 -24.75 -17.17 -6.38
N THR A 449 -25.90 -17.83 -6.57
CA THR A 449 -25.99 -19.11 -7.30
C THR A 449 -25.45 -18.98 -8.72
N TYR A 450 -25.85 -17.95 -9.48
CA TYR A 450 -25.32 -17.75 -10.84
C TYR A 450 -23.82 -17.43 -10.85
N PHE A 451 -23.33 -16.65 -9.88
CA PHE A 451 -21.89 -16.44 -9.70
C PHE A 451 -21.15 -17.77 -9.47
N LEU A 452 -21.67 -18.63 -8.60
CA LEU A 452 -21.08 -19.95 -8.34
C LEU A 452 -21.15 -20.89 -9.56
N MET A 453 -22.18 -20.79 -10.39
CA MET A 453 -22.26 -21.54 -11.65
C MET A 453 -21.14 -21.13 -12.61
N GLU A 454 -20.89 -19.83 -12.76
CA GLU A 454 -19.76 -19.32 -13.55
C GLU A 454 -18.42 -19.69 -12.91
N PHE A 455 -18.28 -19.54 -11.60
CA PHE A 455 -17.06 -19.90 -10.87
C PHE A 455 -16.72 -21.39 -11.00
N LEU A 456 -17.74 -22.25 -11.02
CA LEU A 456 -17.61 -23.68 -11.29
C LEU A 456 -17.03 -23.92 -12.69
N LEU A 457 -17.54 -23.28 -13.73
CA LEU A 457 -17.01 -23.42 -15.09
C LEU A 457 -15.54 -22.95 -15.20
N HIS A 458 -15.23 -21.80 -14.60
CA HIS A 458 -13.86 -21.31 -14.54
C HIS A 458 -12.94 -22.29 -13.82
N GLY A 459 -13.35 -22.81 -12.66
CA GLY A 459 -12.57 -23.80 -11.91
C GLY A 459 -12.36 -25.12 -12.65
N LEU A 460 -13.40 -25.65 -13.31
CA LEU A 460 -13.27 -26.83 -14.17
C LEU A 460 -12.27 -26.61 -15.30
N ALA A 461 -12.24 -25.42 -15.89
CA ALA A 461 -11.26 -25.07 -16.91
C ALA A 461 -9.83 -25.02 -16.34
N GLU A 462 -9.63 -24.40 -15.18
CA GLU A 462 -8.30 -24.32 -14.53
C GLU A 462 -7.80 -25.67 -14.01
N HIS A 463 -8.70 -26.63 -13.79
CA HIS A 463 -8.37 -28.05 -13.52
C HIS A 463 -8.29 -28.91 -14.78
N SER A 464 -8.42 -28.32 -15.97
CA SER A 464 -8.34 -29.00 -17.27
C SER A 464 -9.38 -30.12 -17.43
N LEU A 465 -10.60 -29.90 -16.93
CA LEU A 465 -11.76 -30.76 -17.22
C LEU A 465 -12.52 -30.28 -18.46
N ILE A 466 -12.47 -28.98 -18.73
CA ILE A 466 -13.01 -28.32 -19.92
C ILE A 466 -11.98 -27.29 -20.43
N SER A 467 -12.14 -26.79 -21.65
CA SER A 467 -11.31 -25.73 -22.18
C SER A 467 -11.97 -24.36 -21.98
N ARG A 468 -11.16 -23.33 -21.74
CA ARG A 468 -11.57 -21.92 -21.77
C ARG A 468 -10.72 -21.17 -22.79
N ASN A 469 -11.34 -20.76 -23.88
CA ASN A 469 -10.75 -19.90 -24.89
C ASN A 469 -11.09 -18.44 -24.62
N ARG A 470 -10.15 -17.55 -24.94
CA ARG A 470 -10.37 -16.11 -24.88
C ARG A 470 -11.10 -15.64 -26.13
N LEU A 471 -12.21 -14.94 -25.94
CA LEU A 471 -12.84 -14.14 -26.99
C LEU A 471 -12.38 -12.68 -26.84
N THR A 472 -12.50 -11.89 -27.91
CA THR A 472 -12.19 -10.46 -27.86
C THR A 472 -13.03 -9.72 -26.82
N SER A 473 -14.26 -10.18 -26.55
CA SER A 473 -15.19 -9.60 -25.58
C SER A 473 -15.89 -10.67 -24.72
N GLY A 474 -15.15 -11.69 -24.28
CA GLY A 474 -15.71 -12.73 -23.40
C GLY A 474 -14.81 -13.95 -23.21
N ALA A 475 -15.40 -15.00 -22.65
CA ALA A 475 -14.81 -16.32 -22.55
C ALA A 475 -15.69 -17.35 -23.26
N GLN A 476 -15.07 -18.30 -23.97
CA GLN A 476 -15.75 -19.45 -24.55
C GLN A 476 -15.33 -20.72 -23.83
N PHE A 477 -16.29 -21.46 -23.31
CA PHE A 477 -16.08 -22.79 -22.75
C PHE A 477 -16.43 -23.86 -23.79
N LYS A 478 -15.55 -24.85 -23.94
CA LYS A 478 -15.74 -25.95 -24.90
C LYS A 478 -15.04 -27.23 -24.44
N ASP A 479 -15.19 -28.30 -25.22
CA ASP A 479 -14.47 -29.55 -24.98
C ASP A 479 -12.93 -29.36 -24.99
N LEU A 480 -12.26 -30.05 -24.06
CA LEU A 480 -10.82 -29.99 -23.90
C LEU A 480 -10.09 -30.58 -25.13
N LEU A 481 -10.52 -31.74 -25.62
CA LEU A 481 -9.82 -32.42 -26.72
C LEU A 481 -9.96 -31.63 -28.01
N SER A 482 -11.17 -31.12 -28.31
CA SER A 482 -11.40 -30.26 -29.46
C SER A 482 -10.50 -29.01 -29.47
N SER A 483 -10.16 -28.48 -28.29
CA SER A 483 -9.30 -27.30 -28.16
C SER A 483 -7.84 -27.57 -28.49
N MET A 484 -7.33 -28.76 -28.14
CA MET A 484 -5.94 -29.17 -28.40
C MET A 484 -5.64 -29.31 -29.90
N PHE A 485 -6.63 -29.67 -30.72
CA PHE A 485 -6.50 -29.79 -32.18
C PHE A 485 -6.70 -28.47 -32.94
N THR A 486 -7.15 -27.40 -32.27
CA THR A 486 -7.36 -26.06 -32.87
C THR A 486 -6.26 -25.05 -32.54
N MET A 487 -5.18 -25.47 -31.85
CA MET A 487 -4.00 -24.61 -31.68
C MET A 487 -3.33 -24.41 -33.05
N PRO A 488 -2.94 -23.18 -33.42
CA PRO A 488 -2.11 -22.99 -34.61
C PRO A 488 -0.83 -23.80 -34.41
N THR A 489 -0.51 -24.69 -35.35
CA THR A 489 0.84 -25.19 -35.50
C THR A 489 1.74 -23.98 -35.76
N PHE A 490 2.49 -23.56 -34.74
CA PHE A 490 3.62 -22.67 -34.94
C PHE A 490 4.59 -23.38 -35.91
N GLY A 491 4.60 -22.98 -37.19
CA GLY A 491 5.49 -23.60 -38.17
C GLY A 491 5.25 -23.32 -39.65
N ASP A 492 4.05 -22.91 -40.09
CA ASP A 492 3.84 -22.52 -41.49
C ASP A 492 3.45 -21.05 -41.55
N ASP A 493 4.46 -20.18 -41.60
CA ASP A 493 4.31 -18.85 -42.19
C ASP A 493 4.12 -19.04 -43.70
N ASP A 494 3.02 -18.47 -44.22
CA ASP A 494 2.74 -18.33 -45.64
C ASP A 494 3.83 -17.45 -46.29
N ASP A 495 4.89 -18.08 -46.80
CA ASP A 495 5.77 -17.50 -47.82
C ASP A 495 5.05 -17.55 -49.18
N GLU A 496 4.06 -16.66 -49.38
CA GLU A 496 3.64 -16.27 -50.73
C GLU A 496 4.66 -15.26 -51.30
N ASP A 497 5.75 -15.78 -51.87
CA ASP A 497 6.71 -15.03 -52.68
C ASP A 497 6.00 -14.41 -53.91
N GLU A 498 5.84 -13.09 -53.91
CA GLU A 498 5.52 -12.31 -55.12
C GLU A 498 6.72 -12.35 -56.09
N ASP A 499 6.62 -13.21 -57.11
CA ASP A 499 7.54 -13.28 -58.25
C ASP A 499 7.60 -11.95 -59.05
N GLU A 500 8.54 -11.07 -58.70
CA GLU A 500 8.93 -9.92 -59.51
C GLU A 500 9.72 -10.37 -60.77
N LYS A 501 9.04 -10.49 -61.91
CA LYS A 501 9.68 -10.77 -63.21
C LYS A 501 10.65 -9.64 -63.62
N PRO A 502 11.91 -9.94 -63.99
CA PRO A 502 12.83 -8.91 -64.48
C PRO A 502 12.53 -8.55 -65.95
N ARG A 503 12.27 -7.26 -66.19
CA ARG A 503 12.21 -6.66 -67.53
C ARG A 503 13.56 -6.81 -68.25
N ARG A 504 13.61 -7.67 -69.28
CA ARG A 504 14.70 -7.67 -70.26
C ARG A 504 14.61 -6.44 -71.16
N ARG A 505 15.71 -5.67 -71.21
CA ARG A 505 16.02 -4.73 -72.29
C ARG A 505 16.27 -5.49 -73.60
N ARG A 506 15.43 -5.27 -74.61
CA ARG A 506 15.83 -4.86 -75.97
C ARG A 506 14.61 -4.53 -76.81
#